data_AF-A0A537CX70-F1
#
_entry.id   AF-A0A537CX70-F1
#
_cell.length_a   1.000
_cell.length_b   1.000
_cell.length_c   1.000
_cell.angle_alpha   90.00
_cell.angle_beta   90.00
_cell.angle_gamma   90.00
#
_symmetry.space_group_name_H-M   'P 1'
#
loop_
_entity.id
_entity.type
_entity.pdbx_description
1 polymer ?
#
loop_
_entity_poly.entity_id
_entity_poly.type
_entity_poly.pdbx_seq_one_letter_code
_entity_poly.pdbx_strand_id
1 'polypeptide(L)'
;MKQTRQVLSVRLSAIAFALIASQGAFAQNDESGGCVGLPSQAQLKAALVSAVAVETSGLDFQMWATVVDRDGVVCAVAFSGADRGSQWPGSRVISAQKANTANAFSLDGLALSTANLYSAVQPGGSLYGLQHSNPVDTSVAYMGPSASYRTASDPMVGSKIGGVNVFGGGLALYKGASRVVGAVGVSGDTSCADHNIGWRVRNNLKLDHV
;
A
#
# COMPACT_ATOMS: atom_id res chain seq x y z
N MET A 1 -68.14 27.20 -40.50
CA MET A 1 -67.64 28.43 -41.18
C MET A 1 -66.13 28.47 -40.98
N LYS A 2 -65.29 27.97 -41.90
CA LYS A 2 -64.80 28.60 -43.15
C LYS A 2 -64.42 30.08 -42.99
N GLN A 3 -63.14 30.40 -42.87
CA GLN A 3 -62.31 30.98 -43.97
C GLN A 3 -60.92 31.46 -43.49
N THR A 4 -59.92 30.81 -44.06
CA THR A 4 -58.66 31.29 -44.67
C THR A 4 -58.28 32.78 -44.60
N ARG A 5 -57.00 33.07 -44.30
CA ARG A 5 -56.17 34.02 -45.07
C ARG A 5 -54.66 33.75 -44.90
N GLN A 6 -54.08 33.28 -46.02
CA GLN A 6 -52.71 33.42 -46.56
C GLN A 6 -52.19 34.88 -46.42
N VAL A 7 -50.92 35.30 -46.41
CA VAL A 7 -49.60 34.88 -46.97
C VAL A 7 -48.53 35.71 -46.19
N LEU A 8 -47.25 35.30 -46.13
CA LEU A 8 -46.10 35.99 -46.75
C LEU A 8 -44.76 35.58 -46.10
N SER A 9 -43.91 35.02 -46.95
CA SER A 9 -42.58 34.50 -46.69
C SER A 9 -41.57 35.63 -46.51
N VAL A 10 -40.72 35.57 -45.47
CA VAL A 10 -39.39 36.19 -45.49
C VAL A 10 -38.40 35.16 -44.96
N ARG A 11 -37.51 34.71 -45.84
CA ARG A 11 -36.34 33.90 -45.51
C ARG A 11 -35.28 34.81 -44.91
N LEU A 12 -34.95 34.65 -43.63
CA LEU A 12 -33.67 35.12 -43.09
C LEU A 12 -32.82 33.89 -42.76
N SER A 13 -31.81 33.67 -43.59
CA SER A 13 -30.74 32.72 -43.36
C SER A 13 -29.95 33.15 -42.12
N ALA A 14 -30.06 32.40 -41.03
CA ALA A 14 -29.16 32.51 -39.89
C ALA A 14 -28.18 31.33 -39.94
N ILE A 15 -26.93 31.65 -40.26
CA ILE A 15 -25.77 30.78 -40.19
C ILE A 15 -25.57 30.40 -38.71
N ALA A 16 -25.94 29.18 -38.33
CA ALA A 16 -25.65 28.64 -37.01
C ALA A 16 -24.39 27.78 -37.09
N PHE A 17 -23.34 28.27 -36.44
CA PHE A 17 -22.05 27.61 -36.24
C PHE A 17 -22.21 26.15 -35.78
N ALA A 18 -21.62 25.22 -36.53
CA ALA A 18 -21.47 23.84 -36.09
C ALA A 18 -20.47 23.79 -34.92
N LEU A 19 -21.00 23.64 -33.70
CA LEU A 19 -20.22 23.30 -32.52
C LEU A 19 -19.70 21.86 -32.68
N ILE A 20 -18.47 21.73 -33.14
CA ILE A 20 -17.71 20.48 -33.05
C ILE A 20 -17.43 20.27 -31.56
N ALA A 21 -18.26 19.45 -30.91
CA ALA A 21 -17.95 18.93 -29.59
C ALA A 21 -16.80 17.93 -29.72
N SER A 22 -15.57 18.43 -29.65
CA SER A 22 -14.40 17.61 -29.36
C SER A 22 -14.59 17.05 -27.96
N GLN A 23 -15.08 15.81 -27.87
CA GLN A 23 -14.99 15.02 -26.66
C GLN A 23 -13.49 14.76 -26.43
N GLY A 24 -12.85 15.63 -25.66
CA GLY A 24 -11.58 15.31 -25.05
C GLY A 24 -11.84 14.12 -24.14
N ALA A 25 -11.38 12.93 -24.56
CA ALA A 25 -11.21 11.82 -23.64
C ALA A 25 -10.23 12.32 -22.57
N PHE A 26 -10.73 12.67 -21.40
CA PHE A 26 -9.88 12.79 -20.22
C PHE A 26 -9.39 11.37 -19.92
N ALA A 27 -8.19 11.05 -20.41
CA ALA A 27 -7.40 9.99 -19.80
C ALA A 27 -7.22 10.40 -18.34
N GLN A 28 -7.91 9.70 -17.45
CA GLN A 28 -7.70 9.82 -16.02
C GLN A 28 -6.35 9.14 -15.75
N ASN A 29 -5.27 9.86 -16.03
CA ASN A 29 -3.95 9.52 -15.55
C ASN A 29 -4.01 9.69 -14.04
N ASP A 30 -4.37 8.64 -13.34
CA ASP A 30 -4.22 8.49 -11.90
C ASP A 30 -2.70 8.42 -11.63
N GLU A 31 -2.00 9.55 -11.79
CA GLU A 31 -0.62 9.75 -11.36
C GLU A 31 -0.58 9.85 -9.83
N SER A 32 -1.05 8.82 -9.14
CA SER A 32 -0.85 8.66 -7.70
C SER A 32 0.50 7.99 -7.42
N GLY A 33 1.57 8.46 -8.08
CA GLY A 33 2.93 8.14 -7.67
C GLY A 33 3.21 8.81 -6.32
N GLY A 34 3.90 8.11 -5.42
CA GLY A 34 4.22 8.63 -4.09
C GLY A 34 3.18 8.32 -3.01
N CYS A 35 3.48 8.76 -1.79
CA CYS A 35 2.76 8.43 -0.57
C CYS A 35 1.40 9.12 -0.40
N VAL A 36 0.80 9.64 -1.47
CA VAL A 36 -0.44 10.42 -1.44
C VAL A 36 -1.62 9.53 -1.08
N GLY A 37 -2.34 9.91 -0.02
CA GLY A 37 -3.49 9.16 0.47
C GLY A 37 -3.14 7.79 1.04
N LEU A 38 -1.87 7.55 1.39
CA LEU A 38 -1.44 6.47 2.27
C LEU A 38 -1.34 6.99 3.72
N PRO A 39 -1.35 6.10 4.73
CA PRO A 39 -1.32 6.50 6.13
C PRO A 39 -0.04 7.26 6.48
N SER A 40 -0.21 8.33 7.27
CA SER A 40 0.90 8.97 7.99
C SER A 40 1.51 8.03 9.02
N GLN A 41 2.71 8.36 9.50
CA GLN A 41 3.37 7.63 10.58
C GLN A 41 2.50 7.51 11.84
N ALA A 42 1.80 8.59 12.23
CA ALA A 42 0.93 8.59 13.40
C ALA A 42 -0.27 7.63 13.24
N GLN A 43 -0.89 7.63 12.06
CA GLN A 43 -1.99 6.71 11.75
C GLN A 43 -1.52 5.25 11.73
N LEU A 44 -0.35 4.98 11.13
CA LEU A 44 0.27 3.66 11.13
C LEU A 44 0.55 3.19 12.57
N LYS A 45 1.13 4.07 13.41
CA LYS A 45 1.41 3.74 14.81
C LYS A 45 0.13 3.41 15.57
N ALA A 46 -0.92 4.23 15.45
CA ALA A 46 -2.19 4.00 16.14
C ALA A 46 -2.83 2.67 15.72
N ALA A 47 -2.86 2.39 14.40
CA ALA A 47 -3.37 1.14 13.87
C ALA A 47 -2.58 -0.09 14.37
N LEU A 48 -1.25 0.02 14.42
CA LEU A 48 -0.35 -1.02 14.92
C LEU A 48 -0.55 -1.29 16.40
N VAL A 49 -0.57 -0.26 17.25
CA VAL A 49 -0.80 -0.41 18.69
C VAL A 49 -2.15 -1.09 18.95
N SER A 50 -3.20 -0.68 18.25
CA SER A 50 -4.52 -1.31 18.38
C SER A 50 -4.52 -2.78 17.93
N ALA A 51 -3.78 -3.13 16.88
CA ALA A 51 -3.68 -4.50 16.40
C ALA A 51 -2.90 -5.40 17.37
N VAL A 52 -1.79 -4.90 17.93
CA VAL A 52 -0.97 -5.61 18.92
C VAL A 52 -1.74 -5.84 20.21
N ALA A 53 -2.52 -4.87 20.68
CA ALA A 53 -3.27 -4.98 21.94
C ALA A 53 -4.32 -6.10 21.99
N VAL A 54 -4.71 -6.65 20.83
CA VAL A 54 -5.71 -7.72 20.72
C VAL A 54 -5.14 -9.00 20.10
N GLU A 55 -3.84 -9.05 19.82
CA GLU A 55 -3.17 -10.28 19.40
C GLU A 55 -2.79 -11.10 20.64
N THR A 56 -3.09 -12.39 20.61
CA THR A 56 -2.83 -13.33 21.72
C THR A 56 -2.32 -14.69 21.22
N SER A 57 -2.10 -14.85 19.90
CA SER A 57 -1.64 -16.12 19.32
C SER A 57 -0.11 -16.22 19.22
N GLY A 58 0.61 -15.21 19.69
CA GLY A 58 2.05 -15.03 19.48
C GLY A 58 2.88 -15.10 20.75
N LEU A 59 3.98 -14.37 20.73
CA LEU A 59 4.89 -14.14 21.87
C LEU A 59 4.50 -12.89 22.67
N ASP A 60 3.44 -12.20 22.27
CA ASP A 60 2.95 -10.94 22.84
C ASP A 60 4.02 -9.83 22.79
N PHE A 61 4.77 -9.79 21.71
CA PHE A 61 5.87 -8.83 21.52
C PHE A 61 5.43 -7.54 20.83
N GLN A 62 6.23 -6.49 21.05
CA GLN A 62 6.06 -5.23 20.34
C GLN A 62 6.59 -5.36 18.91
N MET A 63 5.99 -4.60 18.00
CA MET A 63 6.10 -4.79 16.57
C MET A 63 6.67 -3.56 15.88
N TRP A 64 7.28 -3.77 14.72
CA TRP A 64 7.50 -2.77 13.69
C TRP A 64 6.43 -2.87 12.61
N ALA A 65 6.11 -1.73 12.00
CA ALA A 65 5.32 -1.65 10.79
C ALA A 65 5.93 -0.69 9.78
N THR A 66 5.84 -1.03 8.50
CA THR A 66 6.24 -0.18 7.38
C THR A 66 5.13 -0.14 6.34
N VAL A 67 4.85 1.05 5.81
CA VAL A 67 3.98 1.24 4.64
C VAL A 67 4.86 1.63 3.45
N VAL A 68 4.58 1.03 2.29
CA VAL A 68 5.14 1.42 1.00
C VAL A 68 4.03 1.81 0.04
N ASP A 69 4.33 2.72 -0.89
CA ASP A 69 3.46 3.01 -2.02
C ASP A 69 3.53 1.95 -3.13
N ARG A 70 2.79 2.19 -4.22
CA ARG A 70 2.76 1.29 -5.37
C ARG A 70 4.13 1.10 -6.02
N ASP A 71 4.97 2.12 -5.98
CA ASP A 71 6.33 2.13 -6.54
C ASP A 71 7.39 1.53 -5.61
N GLY A 72 6.99 1.11 -4.40
CA GLY A 72 7.88 0.53 -3.38
C GLY A 72 8.63 1.58 -2.56
N VAL A 73 8.24 2.86 -2.65
CA VAL A 73 8.80 3.93 -1.81
C VAL A 73 8.20 3.82 -0.41
N VAL A 74 9.06 3.83 0.61
CA VAL A 74 8.62 3.80 2.01
C VAL A 74 7.94 5.13 2.36
N CYS A 75 6.74 5.03 2.91
CA CYS A 75 5.89 6.17 3.26
C CYS A 75 5.80 6.43 4.76
N ALA A 76 5.86 5.37 5.56
CA ALA A 76 5.79 5.48 7.00
C ALA A 76 6.45 4.27 7.64
N VAL A 77 7.14 4.50 8.77
CA VAL A 77 7.70 3.46 9.62
C VAL A 77 7.28 3.75 11.06
N ALA A 78 6.76 2.77 11.77
CA ALA A 78 6.35 2.91 13.16
C ALA A 78 6.68 1.65 13.99
N PHE A 79 6.72 1.81 15.31
CA PHE A 79 6.69 0.68 16.24
C PHE A 79 5.60 0.86 17.30
N SER A 80 5.17 -0.24 17.91
CA SER A 80 4.08 -0.24 18.92
C SER A 80 4.54 0.02 20.34
N GLY A 81 5.78 -0.35 20.69
CA GLY A 81 6.34 -0.22 22.03
C GLY A 81 6.52 1.23 22.52
N ALA A 82 6.97 1.36 23.76
CA ALA A 82 7.24 2.66 24.38
C ALA A 82 8.57 3.26 23.88
N ASP A 83 9.57 2.41 23.66
CA ASP A 83 10.92 2.80 23.27
C ASP A 83 11.53 1.85 22.24
N ARG A 84 12.76 2.14 21.80
CA ARG A 84 13.43 1.39 20.71
C ARG A 84 13.79 -0.05 21.08
N GLY A 85 13.91 -0.37 22.37
CA GLY A 85 14.25 -1.68 22.90
C GLY A 85 13.03 -2.55 23.20
N SER A 86 11.81 -2.01 23.12
CA SER A 86 10.59 -2.79 23.41
C SER A 86 10.27 -3.85 22.33
N GLN A 87 10.77 -3.66 21.11
CA GLN A 87 10.60 -4.55 19.96
C GLN A 87 11.95 -5.00 19.43
N TRP A 88 11.99 -6.12 18.71
CA TRP A 88 13.24 -6.61 18.12
C TRP A 88 13.84 -5.61 17.10
N PRO A 89 15.12 -5.22 17.24
CA PRO A 89 15.73 -4.25 16.33
C PRO A 89 15.77 -4.71 14.86
N GLY A 90 15.95 -6.02 14.63
CA GLY A 90 15.99 -6.59 13.28
C GLY A 90 14.65 -6.48 12.53
N SER A 91 13.54 -6.34 13.26
CA SER A 91 12.20 -6.34 12.69
C SER A 91 11.85 -5.08 11.89
N ARG A 92 12.59 -3.97 12.06
CA ARG A 92 12.40 -2.77 11.22
C ARG A 92 12.57 -3.10 9.74
N VAL A 93 13.71 -3.68 9.37
CA VAL A 93 14.02 -4.02 7.98
C VAL A 93 13.13 -5.16 7.49
N ILE A 94 12.81 -6.14 8.34
CA ILE A 94 11.90 -7.25 7.97
C ILE A 94 10.50 -6.71 7.65
N SER A 95 9.96 -5.78 8.44
CA SER A 95 8.66 -5.16 8.18
C SER A 95 8.63 -4.44 6.83
N ALA A 96 9.73 -3.75 6.49
CA ALA A 96 9.87 -3.05 5.22
C ALA A 96 9.96 -4.03 4.02
N GLN A 97 10.72 -5.12 4.16
CA GLN A 97 10.78 -6.18 3.15
C GLN A 97 9.42 -6.84 2.92
N LYS A 98 8.66 -7.12 4.00
CA LYS A 98 7.32 -7.70 3.89
C LYS A 98 6.35 -6.75 3.18
N ALA A 99 6.42 -5.45 3.49
CA ALA A 99 5.66 -4.44 2.78
C ALA A 99 6.02 -4.41 1.29
N ASN A 100 7.31 -4.32 0.97
CA ASN A 100 7.80 -4.35 -0.41
C ASN A 100 7.34 -5.61 -1.17
N THR A 101 7.40 -6.77 -0.53
CA THR A 101 6.99 -8.05 -1.13
C THR A 101 5.50 -8.07 -1.44
N ALA A 102 4.66 -7.68 -0.48
CA ALA A 102 3.22 -7.68 -0.69
C ALA A 102 2.81 -6.67 -1.77
N ASN A 103 3.50 -5.53 -1.88
CA ASN A 103 3.31 -4.57 -2.97
C ASN A 103 3.78 -5.14 -4.33
N ALA A 104 4.91 -5.83 -4.36
CA ALA A 104 5.51 -6.34 -5.61
C ALA A 104 4.69 -7.47 -6.25
N PHE A 105 4.03 -8.31 -5.45
CA PHE A 105 3.36 -9.52 -5.93
C PHE A 105 1.83 -9.50 -5.79
N SER A 106 1.24 -8.35 -5.47
CA SER A 106 -0.20 -8.14 -5.52
C SER A 106 -0.63 -7.33 -6.74
N LEU A 107 -1.85 -7.59 -7.21
CA LEU A 107 -2.51 -6.90 -8.32
C LEU A 107 -3.95 -6.59 -7.91
N ASP A 108 -4.66 -5.74 -8.67
CA ASP A 108 -6.08 -5.42 -8.39
C ASP A 108 -6.97 -6.68 -8.31
N GLY A 109 -6.66 -7.71 -9.09
CA GLY A 109 -7.34 -9.01 -9.06
C GLY A 109 -6.63 -10.09 -8.23
N LEU A 110 -5.57 -9.76 -7.49
CA LEU A 110 -4.77 -10.71 -6.72
C LEU A 110 -4.24 -10.07 -5.43
N ALA A 111 -4.93 -10.32 -4.32
CA ALA A 111 -4.44 -9.96 -3.00
C ALA A 111 -3.57 -11.07 -2.41
N LEU A 112 -2.25 -10.89 -2.53
CA LEU A 112 -1.27 -11.82 -2.01
C LEU A 112 -0.72 -11.32 -0.67
N SER A 113 -0.79 -12.16 0.36
CA SER A 113 0.02 -11.98 1.57
C SER A 113 1.36 -12.68 1.42
N THR A 114 2.40 -12.13 2.05
CA THR A 114 3.71 -12.80 2.14
C THR A 114 3.62 -14.21 2.74
N ALA A 115 2.60 -14.50 3.55
CA ALA A 115 2.32 -15.84 4.06
C ALA A 115 2.01 -16.85 2.93
N ASN A 116 1.35 -16.41 1.85
CA ASN A 116 0.99 -17.29 0.73
C ASN A 116 2.20 -17.76 -0.07
N LEU A 117 3.34 -17.05 0.01
CA LEU A 117 4.56 -17.42 -0.71
C LEU A 117 5.24 -18.65 -0.11
N TYR A 118 5.02 -18.95 1.19
CA TYR A 118 5.78 -19.96 1.91
C TYR A 118 5.85 -21.31 1.18
N SER A 119 4.71 -21.83 0.70
CA SER A 119 4.67 -23.14 0.02
C SER A 119 5.36 -23.12 -1.34
N ALA A 120 5.18 -22.04 -2.11
CA ALA A 120 5.73 -21.93 -3.46
C ALA A 120 7.26 -21.81 -3.48
N VAL A 121 7.87 -21.35 -2.38
CA VAL A 121 9.32 -21.13 -2.28
C VAL A 121 10.08 -22.25 -1.57
N GLN A 122 9.42 -23.33 -1.14
CA GLN A 122 10.09 -24.51 -0.60
C GLN A 122 10.87 -25.26 -1.69
N PRO A 123 11.89 -26.07 -1.36
CA PRO A 123 12.57 -26.93 -2.34
C PRO A 123 11.57 -27.75 -3.17
N GLY A 124 11.68 -27.66 -4.49
CA GLY A 124 10.75 -28.28 -5.45
C GLY A 124 9.49 -27.46 -5.78
N GLY A 125 9.27 -26.33 -5.10
CA GLY A 125 8.22 -25.35 -5.43
C GLY A 125 8.55 -24.51 -6.66
N SER A 126 7.52 -24.01 -7.35
CA SER A 126 7.66 -23.25 -8.60
C SER A 126 8.38 -21.91 -8.46
N LEU A 127 8.41 -21.36 -7.25
CA LEU A 127 9.07 -20.09 -6.91
C LEU A 127 10.27 -20.31 -5.97
N TYR A 128 10.85 -21.52 -5.94
CA TYR A 128 12.04 -21.80 -5.14
C TYR A 128 13.15 -20.78 -5.43
N GLY A 129 13.63 -20.11 -4.39
CA GLY A 129 14.68 -19.09 -4.48
C GLY A 129 14.18 -17.64 -4.69
N LEU A 130 12.86 -17.40 -4.76
CA LEU A 130 12.26 -16.07 -4.94
C LEU A 130 12.85 -15.00 -3.98
N GLN A 131 13.14 -15.36 -2.74
CA GLN A 131 13.72 -14.48 -1.73
C GLN A 131 15.09 -13.88 -2.10
N HIS A 132 15.79 -14.45 -3.09
CA HIS A 132 17.09 -13.97 -3.57
C HIS A 132 16.97 -13.03 -4.78
N SER A 133 15.78 -12.87 -5.35
CA SER A 133 15.59 -12.19 -6.65
C SER A 133 15.71 -10.67 -6.60
N ASN A 134 15.18 -10.06 -5.54
CA ASN A 134 15.17 -8.61 -5.35
C ASN A 134 15.79 -8.31 -3.98
N PRO A 135 17.08 -7.92 -3.92
CA PRO A 135 17.78 -7.73 -2.66
C PRO A 135 17.28 -6.50 -1.90
N VAL A 136 17.58 -6.45 -0.60
CA VAL A 136 17.43 -5.25 0.23
C VAL A 136 18.52 -4.25 -0.12
N ASP A 137 18.16 -2.98 -0.27
CA ASP A 137 19.14 -1.90 -0.32
C ASP A 137 19.69 -1.62 1.09
N THR A 138 20.92 -2.05 1.34
CA THR A 138 21.57 -1.89 2.65
C THR A 138 21.90 -0.44 2.97
N SER A 139 22.10 0.41 1.96
CA SER A 139 22.35 1.84 2.16
C SER A 139 21.12 2.52 2.75
N VAL A 140 19.92 2.14 2.29
CA VAL A 140 18.62 2.62 2.82
C VAL A 140 18.29 1.94 4.15
N ALA A 141 18.51 0.62 4.26
CA ALA A 141 18.15 -0.17 5.44
C ALA A 141 18.78 0.37 6.73
N TYR A 142 20.04 0.82 6.64
CA TYR A 142 20.83 1.26 7.78
C TYR A 142 21.17 2.76 7.72
N MET A 143 20.44 3.52 6.89
CA MET A 143 20.68 4.96 6.71
C MET A 143 20.40 5.74 7.99
N GLY A 144 21.29 6.70 8.29
CA GLY A 144 21.04 7.72 9.31
C GLY A 144 21.06 7.20 10.76
N PRO A 145 20.79 8.08 11.73
CA PRO A 145 20.88 7.73 13.13
C PRO A 145 19.68 6.87 13.57
N SER A 146 19.95 5.77 14.29
CA SER A 146 18.91 4.88 14.82
C SER A 146 17.91 5.54 15.80
N ALA A 147 18.21 6.77 16.26
CA ALA A 147 17.29 7.58 17.07
C ALA A 147 16.11 8.13 16.24
N SER A 148 16.31 8.33 14.93
CA SER A 148 15.27 8.80 14.00
C SER A 148 14.37 7.68 13.50
N TYR A 149 14.75 6.41 13.70
CA TYR A 149 13.91 5.28 13.33
C TYR A 149 12.56 5.38 14.03
N ARG A 150 11.49 4.97 13.35
CA ARG A 150 10.05 5.12 13.71
C ARG A 150 9.41 6.49 13.56
N THR A 151 10.18 7.54 13.29
CA THR A 151 9.64 8.90 13.34
C THR A 151 9.00 9.26 12.01
N ALA A 152 8.31 10.39 11.94
CA ALA A 152 7.89 10.94 10.65
C ALA A 152 9.08 11.22 9.70
N SER A 153 10.29 11.36 10.26
CA SER A 153 11.57 11.50 9.57
C SER A 153 12.42 10.23 9.63
N ASP A 154 11.80 9.05 9.70
CA ASP A 154 12.55 7.79 9.58
C ASP A 154 13.35 7.80 8.27
N PRO A 155 14.67 7.52 8.27
CA PRO A 155 15.51 7.63 7.09
C PRO A 155 15.07 6.74 5.91
N MET A 156 14.30 5.66 6.13
CA MET A 156 13.76 4.89 5.00
C MET A 156 12.74 5.69 4.18
N VAL A 157 12.04 6.65 4.79
CA VAL A 157 10.94 7.40 4.15
C VAL A 157 11.45 8.14 2.92
N GLY A 158 10.76 7.97 1.80
CA GLY A 158 11.14 8.54 0.51
C GLY A 158 12.15 7.71 -0.29
N SER A 159 12.57 6.55 0.23
CA SER A 159 13.49 5.63 -0.46
C SER A 159 12.85 4.27 -0.74
N LYS A 160 13.38 3.54 -1.72
CA LYS A 160 12.96 2.17 -2.04
C LYS A 160 13.85 1.18 -1.29
N ILE A 161 13.27 0.41 -0.38
CA ILE A 161 14.01 -0.55 0.46
C ILE A 161 14.33 -1.87 -0.25
N GLY A 162 13.49 -2.28 -1.21
CA GLY A 162 13.61 -3.57 -1.88
C GLY A 162 13.39 -4.78 -0.94
N GLY A 163 13.95 -5.91 -1.32
CA GLY A 163 13.85 -7.16 -0.56
C GLY A 163 12.59 -7.98 -0.84
N VAL A 164 12.72 -9.30 -0.68
CA VAL A 164 11.60 -10.25 -0.71
C VAL A 164 11.58 -11.07 0.57
N ASN A 165 10.44 -11.06 1.25
CA ASN A 165 10.19 -11.84 2.45
C ASN A 165 9.02 -12.80 2.25
N VAL A 166 9.26 -14.08 2.53
CA VAL A 166 8.39 -15.19 2.12
C VAL A 166 7.63 -15.83 3.28
N PHE A 167 7.51 -15.09 4.40
CA PHE A 167 6.72 -15.49 5.55
C PHE A 167 5.79 -14.36 6.01
N GLY A 168 4.78 -14.70 6.81
CA GLY A 168 3.61 -13.88 7.09
C GLY A 168 3.91 -12.52 7.72
N GLY A 169 3.08 -11.53 7.40
CA GLY A 169 3.14 -10.17 7.95
C GLY A 169 3.09 -9.04 6.92
N GLY A 170 3.23 -9.34 5.63
CA GLY A 170 3.02 -8.37 4.55
C GLY A 170 1.65 -8.56 3.89
N LEU A 171 0.93 -7.46 3.67
CA LEU A 171 -0.36 -7.42 2.96
C LEU A 171 -0.45 -6.16 2.10
N ALA A 172 -0.93 -6.31 0.87
CA ALA A 172 -1.25 -5.17 0.01
C ALA A 172 -2.44 -4.36 0.57
N LEU A 173 -2.38 -3.06 0.33
CA LEU A 173 -3.37 -2.06 0.73
C LEU A 173 -4.25 -1.73 -0.48
N TYR A 174 -5.55 -1.76 -0.28
CA TYR A 174 -6.56 -1.55 -1.32
C TYR A 174 -7.49 -0.40 -0.95
N LYS A 175 -7.77 0.47 -1.92
CA LYS A 175 -8.86 1.45 -1.83
C LYS A 175 -10.09 0.91 -2.56
N GLY A 176 -11.15 1.71 -2.64
CA GLY A 176 -12.38 1.35 -3.35
C GLY A 176 -12.12 0.80 -4.76
N ALA A 177 -13.02 -0.07 -5.22
CA ALA A 177 -12.90 -0.83 -6.46
C ALA A 177 -11.69 -1.80 -6.52
N SER A 178 -11.26 -2.33 -5.38
CA SER A 178 -10.15 -3.31 -5.30
C SER A 178 -8.86 -2.84 -5.96
N ARG A 179 -8.60 -1.52 -5.93
CA ARG A 179 -7.40 -0.92 -6.49
C ARG A 179 -6.25 -1.01 -5.49
N VAL A 180 -5.17 -1.71 -5.84
CA VAL A 180 -3.95 -1.75 -5.03
C VAL A 180 -3.26 -0.38 -5.05
N VAL A 181 -2.95 0.16 -3.87
CA VAL A 181 -2.32 1.48 -3.70
C VAL A 181 -0.96 1.43 -3.00
N GLY A 182 -0.55 0.25 -2.55
CA GLY A 182 0.68 0.04 -1.80
C GLY A 182 0.59 -1.21 -0.94
N ALA A 183 1.37 -1.25 0.14
CA ALA A 183 1.33 -2.36 1.08
C ALA A 183 1.75 -1.95 2.49
N VAL A 184 1.33 -2.76 3.47
CA VAL A 184 1.85 -2.73 4.83
C VAL A 184 2.58 -4.01 5.12
N GLY A 185 3.68 -3.91 5.86
CA GLY A 185 4.39 -5.05 6.42
C GLY A 185 4.63 -4.85 7.90
N VAL A 186 4.45 -5.91 8.69
CA VAL A 186 4.72 -5.92 10.13
C VAL A 186 5.67 -7.05 10.52
N SER A 187 6.45 -6.82 11.58
CA SER A 187 7.32 -7.85 12.15
C SER A 187 7.66 -7.57 13.61
N GLY A 188 7.75 -8.62 14.41
CA GLY A 188 8.18 -8.56 15.80
C GLY A 188 7.78 -9.79 16.62
N ASP A 189 7.04 -10.72 16.01
CA ASP A 189 6.55 -11.94 16.65
C ASP A 189 6.76 -13.16 15.72
N THR A 190 6.10 -14.27 16.00
CA THR A 190 5.95 -15.43 15.10
C THR A 190 5.28 -15.02 13.78
N SER A 191 5.60 -15.74 12.70
CA SER A 191 5.05 -15.45 11.36
C SER A 191 3.52 -15.44 11.30
N CYS A 192 2.84 -16.28 12.08
CA CYS A 192 1.37 -16.32 12.12
C CYS A 192 0.80 -15.09 12.83
N ALA A 193 1.37 -14.71 13.99
CA ALA A 193 1.00 -13.50 14.70
C ALA A 193 1.30 -12.24 13.85
N ASP A 194 2.46 -12.17 13.21
CA ASP A 194 2.82 -11.10 12.26
C ASP A 194 1.74 -10.98 11.16
N HIS A 195 1.29 -12.08 10.56
CA HIS A 195 0.24 -12.05 9.53
C HIS A 195 -1.09 -11.50 10.08
N ASN A 196 -1.55 -12.00 11.23
CA ASN A 196 -2.80 -11.58 11.84
C ASN A 196 -2.76 -10.11 12.30
N ILE A 197 -1.64 -9.65 12.86
CA ILE A 197 -1.41 -8.24 13.19
C ILE A 197 -1.44 -7.39 11.93
N GLY A 198 -0.74 -7.80 10.86
CA GLY A 198 -0.75 -7.07 9.59
C GLY A 198 -2.15 -6.96 8.99
N TRP A 199 -2.94 -8.03 9.06
CA TRP A 199 -4.34 -8.04 8.63
C TRP A 199 -5.18 -7.04 9.44
N ARG A 200 -5.05 -7.02 10.77
CA ARG A 200 -5.73 -6.04 11.63
C ARG A 200 -5.29 -4.62 11.34
N VAL A 201 -3.99 -4.38 11.14
CA VAL A 201 -3.46 -3.06 10.76
C VAL A 201 -4.12 -2.56 9.48
N ARG A 202 -4.17 -3.40 8.43
CA ARG A 202 -4.83 -3.06 7.17
C ARG A 202 -6.31 -2.67 7.36
N ASN A 203 -7.06 -3.44 8.15
CA ASN A 203 -8.46 -3.14 8.48
C ASN A 203 -8.64 -1.88 9.34
N ASN A 204 -7.75 -1.65 10.32
CA ASN A 204 -7.76 -0.46 11.17
C ASN A 204 -7.50 0.81 10.35
N LEU A 205 -6.72 0.69 9.27
CA LEU A 205 -6.42 1.77 8.32
C LEU A 205 -7.50 1.97 7.25
N LYS A 206 -8.52 1.10 7.18
CA LYS A 206 -9.57 1.12 6.14
C LYS A 206 -8.99 0.97 4.73
N LEU A 207 -8.04 0.05 4.59
CA LEU A 207 -7.36 -0.24 3.33
C LEU A 207 -7.43 -1.74 2.98
N ASP A 208 -8.49 -2.39 3.44
CA ASP A 208 -8.81 -3.81 3.26
C ASP A 208 -9.90 -4.05 2.21
N HIS A 209 -10.10 -3.11 1.29
CA HIS A 209 -11.06 -3.18 0.19
C HIS A 209 -10.63 -4.17 -0.93
N VAL A 210 -10.34 -5.41 -0.55
CA VAL A 210 -9.93 -6.52 -1.44
C VAL A 210 -11.11 -7.00 -2.27
#